data_AF-A0AAC9PV57-F1
#
_entry.id   AF-A0AAC9PV57-F1
#
_cell.length_a   1.000
_cell.length_b   1.000
_cell.length_c   1.000
_cell.angle_alpha   90.00
_cell.angle_beta   90.00
_cell.angle_gamma   90.00
#
_symmetry.space_group_name_H-M   'P 1'
#
loop_
_entity.id
_entity.type
_entity.pdbx_description
1 polymer ?
#
loop_
_entity_poly.entity_id
_entity_poly.type
_entity_poly.pdbx_seq_one_letter_code
_entity_poly.pdbx_strand_id
1 'polypeptide(L)'
;MFVTSGGHGVLVEGARPGADPVRAAISATDAVDVLDALRAGSAIDLPAVDDRTELRRLLLRHRPDGVEISLRTRTCVLGRWFVYADRVPELAHALRRALDAVRSTGARR
;
A
#
# COMPACT_ATOMS: atom_id res chain seq x y z
N MET A 1 -4.71 0.64 -9.03
CA MET A 1 -3.81 0.84 -7.87
C MET A 1 -2.46 0.26 -8.26
N PHE A 2 -1.38 0.95 -7.93
CA PHE A 2 -0.01 0.59 -8.30
C PHE A 2 0.85 0.47 -7.04
N VAL A 3 1.78 -0.49 -7.04
CA VAL A 3 2.72 -0.72 -5.96
C VAL A 3 4.13 -0.83 -6.55
N THR A 4 5.07 -0.06 -6.01
CA THR A 4 6.47 -0.03 -6.47
C THR A 4 7.41 0.27 -5.30
N SER A 5 8.73 0.18 -5.50
CA SER A 5 9.72 0.61 -4.50
C SER A 5 10.01 2.11 -4.59
N GLY A 6 10.21 2.77 -3.45
CA GLY A 6 10.63 4.18 -3.36
C GLY A 6 11.79 4.37 -2.38
N GLY A 7 12.33 5.60 -2.30
CA GLY A 7 13.50 5.92 -1.46
C GLY A 7 13.30 5.67 0.04
N HIS A 8 12.04 5.59 0.50
CA HIS A 8 11.68 5.43 1.92
C HIS A 8 11.01 4.08 2.24
N GLY A 9 10.86 3.17 1.27
CA GLY A 9 10.15 1.90 1.46
C GLY A 9 9.33 1.49 0.25
N VAL A 10 8.17 0.88 0.48
CA VAL A 10 7.24 0.50 -0.58
C VAL A 10 6.27 1.64 -0.84
N LEU A 11 6.23 2.13 -2.08
CA LEU A 11 5.30 3.13 -2.57
C LEU A 11 4.00 2.49 -3.04
N VAL A 12 2.90 2.98 -2.52
CA VAL A 12 1.53 2.65 -2.88
C VAL A 12 0.90 3.87 -3.53
N GLU A 13 0.44 3.72 -4.76
CA GLU A 13 -0.22 4.78 -5.53
C GLU A 13 -1.63 4.36 -5.93
N GLY A 14 -2.59 5.23 -5.61
CA GLY A 14 -3.97 5.09 -6.04
C GLY A 14 -4.37 6.24 -6.96
N ALA A 15 -4.74 5.93 -8.20
CA ALA A 15 -5.23 6.90 -9.18
C ALA A 15 -6.76 6.81 -9.31
N ARG A 16 -7.41 7.96 -9.58
CA ARG A 16 -8.80 8.04 -10.02
C ARG A 16 -8.83 8.79 -11.36
N PRO A 17 -9.69 8.41 -12.34
CA PRO A 17 -9.80 9.14 -13.59
C PRO A 17 -10.12 10.62 -13.34
N GLY A 18 -9.32 11.52 -13.92
CA GLY A 18 -9.51 12.97 -13.78
C GLY A 18 -9.06 13.59 -12.46
N ALA A 19 -8.37 12.85 -11.58
CA ALA A 19 -7.82 13.38 -10.33
C ALA A 19 -6.33 13.03 -10.18
N ASP A 20 -5.61 13.87 -9.44
CA ASP A 20 -4.21 13.61 -9.12
C ASP A 20 -4.04 12.29 -8.35
N PRO A 21 -2.99 11.50 -8.65
CA PRO A 21 -2.72 10.26 -7.95
C PRO A 21 -2.39 10.52 -6.48
N VAL A 22 -2.95 9.69 -5.60
CA VAL A 22 -2.66 9.74 -4.17
C VAL A 22 -1.58 8.72 -3.87
N ARG A 23 -0.46 9.20 -3.32
CA ARG A 23 0.72 8.40 -2.99
C ARG A 23 0.90 8.23 -1.50
N ALA A 24 1.47 7.10 -1.11
CA ALA A 24 1.90 6.84 0.25
C ALA A 24 3.01 5.77 0.25
N ALA A 25 4.09 6.01 0.96
CA ALA A 25 5.12 5.02 1.26
C ALA A 25 4.86 4.38 2.62
N ILE A 26 5.02 3.06 2.68
CA ILE A 26 5.05 2.27 3.93
C ILE A 26 6.44 1.66 4.11
N SER A 27 6.83 1.38 5.35
CA SER A 27 8.13 0.77 5.62
C SER A 27 8.21 -0.66 5.06
N ALA A 28 9.43 -1.20 4.96
CA ALA A 28 9.62 -2.60 4.56
C ALA A 28 8.97 -3.59 5.55
N THR A 29 8.93 -3.23 6.84
CA THR A 29 8.27 -4.03 7.88
C THR A 29 6.75 -3.98 7.71
N ASP A 30 6.19 -2.78 7.58
CA ASP A 30 4.75 -2.59 7.35
C ASP A 30 4.29 -3.29 6.06
N ALA A 31 5.12 -3.34 5.03
CA ALA A 31 4.82 -4.07 3.79
C ALA A 31 4.74 -5.59 4.00
N VAL A 32 5.52 -6.16 4.93
CA VAL A 32 5.37 -7.58 5.35
C VAL A 32 4.03 -7.76 6.05
N ASP A 33 3.68 -6.86 6.97
CA ASP A 33 2.42 -6.94 7.71
C ASP A 33 1.20 -6.84 6.77
N VAL A 34 1.28 -6.03 5.70
CA VAL A 34 0.24 -5.97 4.66
C VAL A 34 0.14 -7.31 3.91
N LEU A 35 1.26 -7.95 3.57
CA LEU A 35 1.25 -9.26 2.90
C LEU A 35 0.62 -10.34 3.78
N ASP A 36 0.93 -10.32 5.08
CA ASP A 36 0.36 -11.25 6.05
C ASP A 36 -1.13 -10.98 6.27
N ALA A 37 -1.55 -9.71 6.33
CA ALA A 37 -2.95 -9.33 6.41
C ALA A 37 -3.75 -9.74 5.16
N LEU A 38 -3.17 -9.60 3.97
CA LEU A 38 -3.75 -10.08 2.72
C LEU A 38 -3.95 -11.59 2.74
N ARG A 39 -2.93 -12.35 3.20
CA ARG A 39 -3.00 -13.81 3.31
C ARG A 39 -4.02 -14.27 4.36
N ALA A 40 -4.09 -13.58 5.50
CA ALA A 40 -4.92 -13.96 6.64
C ALA A 40 -6.39 -13.53 6.52
N GLY A 41 -6.74 -12.70 5.52
CA GLY A 41 -8.10 -12.14 5.45
C GLY A 41 -8.34 -11.03 6.50
N SER A 42 -7.28 -10.47 7.09
CA SER A 42 -7.36 -9.54 8.21
C SER A 42 -7.33 -8.09 7.76
N ALA A 43 -8.05 -7.22 8.48
CA ALA A 43 -7.91 -5.78 8.30
C ALA A 43 -6.61 -5.28 8.96
N ILE A 44 -5.97 -4.29 8.36
CA ILE A 44 -4.78 -3.65 8.95
C ILE A 44 -4.78 -2.15 8.68
N ASP A 45 -4.27 -1.37 9.64
CA ASP A 45 -4.19 0.08 9.59
C ASP A 45 -2.81 0.55 10.05
N LEU A 46 -2.00 0.99 9.10
CA LEU A 46 -0.57 1.21 9.27
C LEU A 46 -0.22 2.68 9.04
N PRO A 47 0.84 3.20 9.69
CA PRO A 47 1.41 4.48 9.33
C PRO A 47 1.91 4.44 7.87
N ALA A 48 1.78 5.58 7.19
CA ALA A 48 2.35 5.79 5.88
C ALA A 48 2.82 7.25 5.77
N VAL A 49 3.66 7.57 4.81
CA VAL A 49 4.13 8.94 4.56
C VAL A 49 3.96 9.28 3.09
N ASP A 50 3.77 10.54 2.75
CA ASP A 50 3.91 10.95 1.35
C ASP A 50 5.33 11.35 0.98
N ASP A 51 5.49 11.73 -0.28
CA ASP A 51 6.73 12.22 -0.87
C ASP A 51 7.27 13.49 -0.17
N ARG A 52 6.47 14.15 0.70
CA ARG A 52 6.78 15.37 1.44
C ARG A 52 6.81 15.17 2.95
N THR A 53 6.83 13.93 3.44
CA THR A 53 6.84 13.54 4.86
C THR A 53 5.56 13.82 5.65
N GLU A 54 4.44 14.14 5.00
CA GLU A 54 3.17 14.27 5.70
C GLU A 54 2.68 12.90 6.20
N LEU A 55 2.22 12.86 7.46
CA LEU A 55 1.70 11.64 8.07
C LEU A 55 0.38 11.22 7.43
N ARG A 56 0.39 10.02 6.86
CA ARG A 56 -0.76 9.33 6.30
C ARG A 56 -0.97 8.01 7.02
N ARG A 57 -2.09 7.36 6.72
CA ARG A 57 -2.36 5.98 7.10
C ARG A 57 -2.86 5.19 5.91
N LEU A 58 -2.39 3.96 5.81
CA LEU A 58 -2.89 2.96 4.88
C LEU A 58 -3.83 2.03 5.65
N LEU A 59 -5.08 1.96 5.20
CA LEU A 59 -6.07 1.03 5.72
C LEU A 59 -6.40 0.00 4.65
N LEU A 60 -6.29 -1.27 5.00
CA LEU A 60 -6.72 -2.40 4.19
C LEU A 60 -7.87 -3.12 4.89
N ARG A 61 -8.95 -3.39 4.16
CA ARG A 61 -10.12 -4.12 4.67
C ARG A 61 -10.56 -5.17 3.65
N HIS A 62 -10.68 -6.41 4.11
CA HIS A 62 -11.30 -7.46 3.31
C HIS A 62 -12.83 -7.25 3.22
N ARG A 63 -13.36 -7.60 2.06
CA ARG A 63 -14.78 -7.60 1.68
C ARG A 63 -15.07 -8.94 1.00
N PRO A 64 -16.34 -9.37 0.91
CA PRO A 64 -16.67 -10.62 0.22
C PRO A 64 -16.11 -10.69 -1.21
N ASP A 65 -16.09 -9.56 -1.92
CA ASP A 65 -15.72 -9.49 -3.34
C ASP A 65 -14.25 -9.07 -3.58
N GLY A 66 -13.45 -8.92 -2.53
CA GLY A 66 -12.07 -8.45 -2.64
C GLY A 66 -11.58 -7.62 -1.46
N VAL A 67 -10.74 -6.62 -1.75
CA VAL A 67 -10.08 -5.80 -0.73
C VAL A 67 -10.28 -4.32 -1.03
N GLU A 68 -10.75 -3.59 -0.02
CA GLU A 68 -10.77 -2.13 -0.02
C GLU A 68 -9.47 -1.61 0.59
N ILE A 69 -8.82 -0.69 -0.12
CA ILE A 69 -7.61 -0.01 0.35
C ILE A 69 -7.89 1.49 0.37
N SER A 70 -7.64 2.12 1.50
CA SER A 70 -7.83 3.57 1.68
C SER A 70 -6.54 4.23 2.15
N LEU A 71 -6.25 5.41 1.60
CA LEU A 71 -5.24 6.32 2.11
C LEU A 71 -5.94 7.49 2.79
N ARG A 72 -5.51 7.83 3.99
CA ARG A 72 -6.15 8.85 4.82
C ARG A 72 -5.13 9.64 5.64
N THR A 73 -5.48 10.88 5.95
CA THR A 73 -4.85 11.63 7.04
C THR A 73 -5.60 11.33 8.34
N ARG A 74 -5.24 12.03 9.43
CA ARG A 74 -6.00 11.97 10.69
C ARG A 74 -7.46 12.42 10.54
N THR A 75 -7.75 13.32 9.59
CA THR A 75 -9.04 14.02 9.49
C THR A 75 -9.79 13.76 8.19
N CYS A 76 -9.14 13.19 7.17
CA CYS A 76 -9.74 13.06 5.84
C CYS A 76 -9.33 11.76 5.14
N VAL A 77 -10.23 11.17 4.35
CA VAL A 77 -9.91 10.10 3.39
C VAL A 77 -9.44 10.73 2.09
N LEU A 78 -8.17 10.52 1.74
CA LEU A 78 -7.56 11.04 0.53
C LEU A 78 -8.00 10.25 -0.71
N GLY A 79 -8.16 8.94 -0.54
CA GLY A 79 -8.65 8.07 -1.60
C GLY A 79 -8.99 6.69 -1.08
N ARG A 80 -9.81 6.00 -1.85
CA ARG A 80 -10.28 4.64 -1.60
C ARG A 80 -10.36 3.91 -2.92
N TRP A 81 -9.80 2.71 -2.96
CA TRP A 81 -9.75 1.86 -4.13
C TRP A 81 -10.18 0.45 -3.75
N PHE A 82 -10.82 -0.23 -4.68
CA PHE A 82 -11.23 -1.61 -4.52
C PHE A 82 -10.41 -2.50 -5.47
N VAL A 83 -9.89 -3.59 -4.93
CA VAL A 83 -9.20 -4.65 -5.67
C VAL A 83 -10.07 -5.89 -5.59
N TYR A 84 -10.62 -6.31 -6.72
CA TYR A 84 -11.44 -7.52 -6.79
C TYR A 84 -10.65 -8.77 -6.38
N ALA A 85 -11.34 -9.76 -5.82
CA ALA A 85 -10.73 -10.96 -5.24
C ALA A 85 -9.79 -11.71 -6.21
N ASP A 86 -10.16 -11.77 -7.49
CA ASP A 86 -9.35 -12.35 -8.57
C ASP A 86 -8.05 -11.57 -8.84
N ARG A 87 -8.01 -10.28 -8.50
CA ARG A 87 -6.85 -9.38 -8.66
C ARG A 87 -6.01 -9.26 -7.38
N VAL A 88 -6.46 -9.80 -6.24
CA VAL A 88 -5.71 -9.76 -4.98
C VAL A 88 -4.35 -10.48 -5.08
N PRO A 89 -4.22 -11.66 -5.74
CA PRO A 89 -2.91 -12.30 -5.94
C PRO A 89 -1.91 -11.41 -6.69
N GLU A 90 -2.37 -10.63 -7.67
CA GLU A 90 -1.53 -9.71 -8.43
C GLU A 90 -1.05 -8.54 -7.58
N LEU A 91 -1.93 -8.00 -6.73
CA LEU A 91 -1.55 -6.98 -5.75
C LEU A 91 -0.48 -7.51 -4.79
N ALA A 92 -0.67 -8.72 -4.24
CA ALA A 92 0.29 -9.34 -3.35
C ALA A 92 1.64 -9.59 -4.03
N HIS A 93 1.61 -10.01 -5.31
CA HIS A 93 2.81 -10.19 -6.11
C HIS A 93 3.56 -8.86 -6.34
N ALA A 94 2.85 -7.79 -6.71
CA ALA A 94 3.44 -6.46 -6.89
C ALA A 94 4.06 -5.93 -5.59
N LEU A 95 3.38 -6.13 -4.45
CA LEU A 95 3.88 -5.76 -3.14
C LEU A 95 5.13 -6.54 -2.75
N ARG A 96 5.18 -7.85 -3.02
CA ARG A 96 6.37 -8.68 -2.80
C ARG A 96 7.55 -8.18 -3.63
N ARG A 97 7.34 -7.92 -4.93
CA ARG A 97 8.35 -7.40 -5.85
C ARG A 97 8.91 -6.05 -5.37
N ALA A 98 8.05 -5.15 -4.91
CA ALA A 98 8.46 -3.86 -4.36
C ALA A 98 9.29 -4.01 -3.08
N LEU A 99 8.86 -4.90 -2.16
CA LEU A 99 9.58 -5.19 -0.92
C LEU A 99 10.99 -5.76 -1.19
N ASP A 100 11.10 -6.71 -2.12
CA ASP A 100 12.38 -7.31 -2.50
C ASP A 100 13.33 -6.26 -3.10
N ALA A 101 12.81 -5.35 -3.94
CA ALA A 101 13.57 -4.24 -4.50
C ALA A 101 14.12 -3.29 -3.41
N VAL A 102 13.29 -2.92 -2.42
CA VAL A 102 13.71 -2.09 -1.28
C VAL A 102 14.83 -2.78 -0.49
N ARG A 103 14.67 -4.07 -0.18
CA ARG A 103 15.68 -4.85 0.56
C ARG A 103 17.00 -4.96 -0.19
N SER A 104 16.94 -5.20 -1.50
CA SER A 104 18.14 -5.29 -2.34
C SER A 104 18.90 -3.96 -2.46
N THR A 105 18.20 -2.83 -2.28
CA THR A 105 18.79 -1.48 -2.32
C THR A 105 19.41 -1.12 -0.97
N GLY A 106 18.77 -1.50 0.14
CA GLY A 106 19.32 -1.33 1.49
C GLY A 106 20.58 -2.15 1.76
N ALA A 107 20.71 -3.34 1.16
CA ALA A 107 21.88 -4.21 1.30
C ALA A 107 23.13 -3.74 0.54
N ARG A 108 23.03 -2.70 -0.30
CA ARG A 108 24.16 -2.15 -1.09
C ARG A 108 24.78 -0.89 -0.46
N ARG A 109 24.33 -0.48 0.73
CA ARG A 109 24.91 0.62 1.52
C ARG A 109 25.70 0.04 2.68
#